data_AF-A0A6A1VCJ6-F1
#
_entry.id   AF-A0A6A1VCJ6-F1
#
_cell.length_a   1.000
_cell.length_b   1.000
_cell.length_c   1.000
_cell.angle_alpha   90.00
_cell.angle_beta   90.00
_cell.angle_gamma   90.00
#
_symmetry.space_group_name_H-M   'P 1'
#
loop_
_entity.id
_entity.type
_entity.pdbx_description
1 polymer ?
#
loop_
_entity_poly.entity_id
_entity_poly.type
_entity_poly.pdbx_seq_one_letter_code
_entity_poly.pdbx_strand_id
1 'polypeptide(L)'
;MYEEKKVEVEELQRQDAHLTKLIFAEKKITASKAVHEVWRQPPPNYIKINVDAASSRLLVVAAAVFRDCNGEFKGVAAVKLNQMSPVEVEVQAAKL
;
A
#
# COMPACT_ATOMS: atom_id res chain seq x y z
N MET A 1 22.55 14.09 16.78
CA MET A 1 21.14 14.02 17.26
C MET A 1 20.09 13.78 16.18
N TYR A 2 20.10 14.44 15.00
CA TYR A 2 19.13 14.13 13.91
C TYR A 2 19.54 12.98 13.00
N GLU A 3 20.84 12.78 12.77
CA GLU A 3 21.35 11.71 11.90
C GLU A 3 21.26 10.33 12.56
N GLU A 4 21.56 10.22 13.85
CA GLU A 4 21.48 8.96 14.61
C GLU A 4 20.05 8.38 14.61
N LYS A 5 19.03 9.23 14.81
CA LYS A 5 17.63 8.83 14.74
C LYS A 5 17.21 8.35 13.35
N LYS A 6 17.86 8.83 12.28
CA LYS A 6 17.54 8.43 10.89
C LYS A 6 18.12 7.05 10.58
N VAL A 7 19.33 6.76 11.06
CA VAL A 7 19.97 5.45 10.93
C VAL A 7 19.15 4.39 11.67
N GLU A 8 18.68 4.72 12.88
CA GLU A 8 17.87 3.82 13.71
C GLU A 8 16.52 3.46 13.04
N VAL A 9 15.85 4.43 12.41
CA VAL A 9 14.60 4.19 11.66
C VAL A 9 14.83 3.34 10.41
N GLU A 10 15.91 3.57 9.67
CA GLU A 10 16.25 2.77 8.49
C GLU A 10 16.59 1.32 8.86
N GLU A 11 17.22 1.11 10.01
CA GLU A 11 17.56 -0.21 10.53
C GLU A 11 16.32 -0.98 11.02
N LEU A 12 15.40 -0.29 11.71
CA LEU A 12 14.09 -0.84 12.08
C LEU A 12 13.26 -1.25 10.85
N GLN A 13 13.24 -0.43 9.80
CA GLN A 13 12.54 -0.75 8.55
C GLN A 13 13.14 -1.97 7.83
N ARG A 14 14.47 -2.13 7.85
CA ARG A 14 15.13 -3.33 7.30
C ARG A 14 14.78 -4.58 8.10
N GLN A 15 14.74 -4.48 9.43
CA GLN A 15 14.38 -5.58 10.31
C GLN A 15 12.92 -6.01 10.09
N ASP A 16 12.00 -5.06 9.94
CA ASP A 16 10.58 -5.34 9.71
C ASP A 16 10.33 -6.00 8.34
N ALA A 17 11.01 -5.52 7.29
CA ALA A 17 10.97 -6.14 5.97
C ALA A 17 11.56 -7.57 5.98
N HIS A 18 12.59 -7.82 6.78
CA HIS A 18 13.18 -9.15 6.93
C HIS A 18 12.25 -10.10 7.69
N LEU A 19 11.67 -9.64 8.80
CA LEU A 19 10.71 -10.40 9.60
C LEU A 19 9.47 -10.77 8.79
N THR A 20 8.98 -9.83 7.99
CA THR A 20 7.87 -10.06 7.05
C THR A 20 8.23 -11.20 6.09
N LYS A 21 9.39 -11.13 5.42
CA LYS A 21 9.83 -12.21 4.52
C LYS A 21 9.93 -13.57 5.20
N LEU A 22 10.41 -13.62 6.44
CA LEU A 22 10.50 -14.86 7.22
C LEU A 22 9.11 -15.44 7.52
N ILE A 23 8.16 -14.62 7.96
CA ILE A 23 6.77 -15.05 8.24
C ILE A 23 6.11 -15.64 6.97
N PHE A 24 6.30 -14.98 5.81
CA PHE A 24 5.76 -15.45 4.54
C PHE A 24 6.40 -16.79 4.11
N ALA A 25 7.71 -16.94 4.31
CA ALA A 25 8.44 -18.16 3.98
C ALA A 25 8.06 -19.33 4.91
N GLU A 26 7.99 -19.09 6.21
CA GLU A 26 7.71 -20.11 7.23
C GLU A 26 6.29 -20.66 7.12
N LYS A 27 5.30 -19.80 6.83
CA LYS A 27 3.91 -20.21 6.67
C LYS A 27 3.58 -20.80 5.29
N LYS A 28 4.55 -20.93 4.36
CA LYS A 28 4.33 -21.29 2.94
C LYS A 28 3.17 -20.51 2.30
N ILE A 29 3.00 -19.25 2.70
CA ILE A 29 1.98 -18.37 2.13
C ILE A 29 2.59 -17.81 0.85
N THR A 30 2.28 -18.43 -0.28
CA THR A 30 2.52 -17.79 -1.58
C THR A 30 1.70 -16.50 -1.63
N ALA A 31 2.20 -15.45 -2.29
CA ALA A 31 1.49 -14.18 -2.43
C ALA A 31 0.02 -14.36 -2.87
N SER A 32 -0.29 -15.41 -3.65
CA SER A 32 -1.66 -15.77 -4.03
C SER A 32 -2.59 -16.16 -2.86
N LYS A 33 -2.08 -16.82 -1.81
CA LYS A 33 -2.89 -17.19 -0.62
C LYS A 33 -3.18 -15.98 0.27
N ALA A 34 -2.22 -15.07 0.44
CA ALA A 34 -2.45 -13.81 1.17
C ALA A 34 -3.44 -12.89 0.44
N VAL A 35 -3.42 -12.88 -0.90
CA VAL A 35 -4.38 -12.10 -1.70
C VAL A 35 -5.82 -12.55 -1.48
N HIS A 36 -6.07 -13.85 -1.26
CA HIS A 36 -7.41 -14.35 -0.96
C HIS A 36 -7.91 -14.00 0.46
N GLU A 37 -7.03 -13.81 1.44
CA GLU A 37 -7.46 -13.39 2.78
C GLU A 37 -7.80 -11.89 2.88
N VAL A 38 -7.27 -11.06 1.98
CA VAL A 38 -7.46 -9.59 2.03
C VAL A 38 -8.51 -9.10 1.03
N TRP A 39 -8.74 -9.83 -0.07
CA TRP A 39 -9.77 -9.47 -1.05
C TRP A 39 -11.16 -9.99 -0.66
N ARG A 40 -12.01 -9.09 -0.15
CA ARG A 40 -13.47 -9.28 -0.14
C ARG A 40 -14.10 -8.72 -1.41
N GLN A 41 -14.89 -9.57 -2.06
CA GLN A 41 -15.71 -9.22 -3.22
C GLN A 41 -16.73 -8.13 -2.83
N PRO A 42 -16.82 -7.01 -3.57
CA PRO A 42 -17.88 -6.03 -3.38
C PRO A 42 -19.24 -6.59 -3.84
N PRO A 43 -20.37 -5.98 -3.43
CA PRO A 43 -21.68 -6.35 -3.94
C PRO A 43 -21.76 -6.28 -5.48
N PRO A 44 -22.67 -7.01 -6.12
CA PRO A 44 -22.87 -6.94 -7.56
C PRO A 44 -23.15 -5.49 -8.02
N ASN A 45 -22.61 -5.13 -9.19
CA ASN A 45 -22.67 -3.78 -9.78
C ASN A 45 -21.85 -2.70 -9.08
N TYR A 46 -20.98 -3.06 -8.12
CA TYR A 46 -20.02 -2.14 -7.52
C TYR A 46 -18.60 -2.43 -7.99
N ILE A 47 -17.82 -1.36 -8.08
CA ILE A 47 -16.36 -1.42 -8.24
C ILE A 47 -15.75 -1.27 -6.84
N LYS A 48 -14.79 -2.13 -6.53
CA LYS A 48 -13.92 -1.93 -5.37
C LYS A 48 -12.66 -1.20 -5.82
N ILE A 49 -12.39 -0.11 -5.12
CA ILE A 49 -11.25 0.77 -5.35
C ILE A 49 -10.28 0.54 -4.20
N ASN A 50 -9.07 0.08 -4.52
CA ASN A 50 -7.97 0.01 -3.59
C ASN A 50 -7.09 1.24 -3.78
N VAL A 51 -7.01 2.07 -2.76
CA VAL A 51 -6.19 3.29 -2.74
C VAL A 51 -4.99 3.08 -1.83
N ASP A 52 -3.88 3.68 -2.21
CA ASP A 52 -2.66 3.70 -1.41
C ASP A 52 -1.84 4.95 -1.76
N ALA A 53 -1.00 5.38 -0.83
CA ALA A 53 -0.09 6.48 -1.08
C ALA A 53 1.34 6.22 -0.59
N ALA A 54 2.29 6.79 -1.32
CA ALA A 54 3.70 6.75 -0.97
C ALA A 54 4.25 8.16 -0.92
N SER A 55 5.02 8.44 0.15
CA SER A 55 5.73 9.70 0.32
C SER A 55 7.24 9.47 0.46
N SER A 56 8.00 10.38 -0.12
CA SER A 56 9.45 10.47 0.00
C SER A 56 9.86 11.94 0.09
N ARG A 57 11.15 12.20 0.32
CA ARG A 57 11.69 13.57 0.33
C ARG A 57 11.54 14.33 -1.00
N LEU A 58 11.34 13.62 -2.11
CA LEU A 58 11.33 14.22 -3.45
C LEU A 58 9.96 14.15 -4.14
N LEU A 59 9.12 13.22 -3.70
CA LEU A 59 7.91 12.87 -4.41
C LEU A 59 6.86 12.29 -3.45
N VAL A 60 5.62 12.73 -3.66
CA VAL A 60 4.43 12.15 -3.04
C VAL A 60 3.47 11.73 -4.16
N VAL A 61 3.03 10.49 -4.13
CA VAL A 61 2.10 9.93 -5.12
C VAL A 61 0.99 9.18 -4.41
N ALA A 62 -0.23 9.35 -4.89
CA ALA A 62 -1.35 8.47 -4.56
C ALA A 62 -1.77 7.69 -5.81
N ALA A 63 -2.20 6.45 -5.61
CA ALA A 63 -2.69 5.58 -6.68
C ALA A 63 -3.97 4.86 -6.26
N ALA A 64 -4.81 4.56 -7.25
CA ALA A 64 -6.05 3.82 -7.09
C ALA A 64 -6.15 2.73 -8.15
N VAL A 65 -6.53 1.51 -7.72
CA VAL A 65 -6.76 0.36 -8.60
C VAL A 65 -8.24 -0.02 -8.53
N PHE A 66 -8.88 -0.11 -9.69
CA PHE A 66 -10.31 -0.37 -9.84
C PHE A 66 -10.52 -1.82 -10.27
N ARG A 67 -11.31 -2.57 -9.51
CA ARG A 67 -11.67 -3.97 -9.81
C ARG A 67 -13.17 -4.18 -9.65
N ASP A 68 -13.77 -4.99 -10.51
CA ASP A 68 -15.18 -5.35 -10.38
C ASP A 68 -15.42 -6.41 -9.29
N CYS A 69 -16.67 -6.85 -9.16
CA CYS A 69 -17.04 -7.87 -8.20
C CYS A 69 -16.36 -9.23 -8.47
N ASN A 70 -15.97 -9.55 -9.70
CA ASN A 70 -15.22 -10.77 -10.02
C ASN A 70 -13.72 -10.62 -9.75
N GLY A 71 -13.28 -9.44 -9.31
CA GLY A 71 -11.87 -9.11 -9.12
C GLY A 71 -11.15 -8.77 -10.43
N GLU A 72 -11.89 -8.64 -11.54
CA GLU A 72 -11.32 -8.25 -12.83
C GLU A 72 -10.89 -6.80 -12.79
N PHE A 73 -9.70 -6.53 -13.32
CA PHE A 73 -9.16 -5.19 -13.45
C PHE A 73 -10.01 -4.35 -14.41
N LYS A 74 -10.43 -3.15 -13.98
CA LYS A 74 -11.18 -2.20 -14.80
C LYS A 74 -10.42 -0.90 -15.07
N GLY A 75 -9.38 -0.60 -14.30
CA GLY A 75 -8.57 0.60 -14.53
C GLY A 75 -7.64 0.95 -13.38
N VAL A 76 -6.92 2.05 -13.56
CA VAL A 76 -6.00 2.64 -12.58
C VAL A 76 -6.04 4.17 -12.68
N ALA A 77 -5.84 4.86 -11.56
CA ALA A 77 -5.61 6.30 -11.49
C ALA A 77 -4.39 6.57 -10.61
N ALA A 78 -3.64 7.62 -10.92
CA ALA A 78 -2.52 8.06 -10.09
C ALA A 78 -2.40 9.58 -10.16
N VAL A 79 -2.02 10.19 -9.03
CA VAL A 79 -1.84 11.64 -8.93
C VAL A 79 -0.56 11.95 -8.15
N LYS A 80 0.20 12.92 -8.64
CA LYS A 80 1.31 13.51 -7.89
C LYS A 80 0.74 14.57 -6.95
N LEU A 81 1.07 14.47 -5.68
CA LEU A 81 0.62 15.38 -4.63
C LEU A 81 1.75 16.31 -4.21
N ASN A 82 1.38 17.41 -3.55
CA ASN A 82 2.34 18.26 -2.85
C ASN A 82 2.92 17.52 -1.63
N GLN A 83 4.02 18.01 -1.05
CA GLN A 83 4.50 17.45 0.21
C GLN A 83 3.49 17.69 1.32
N MET A 84 3.10 16.61 1.99
CA MET A 84 2.12 16.57 3.09
C MET A 84 2.58 15.54 4.12
N SER A 85 1.95 15.54 5.29
CA SER A 85 2.14 14.46 6.26
C SER A 85 1.58 13.13 5.73
N PRO A 86 2.14 11.97 6.09
CA PRO A 86 1.68 10.67 5.59
C PRO A 86 0.17 10.45 5.70
N VAL A 87 -0.43 10.86 6.84
CA VAL A 87 -1.88 10.75 7.07
C VAL A 87 -2.69 11.58 6.07
N GLU A 88 -2.26 12.80 5.75
CA GLU A 88 -2.95 13.63 4.76
C GLU A 88 -2.86 13.03 3.36
N VAL A 89 -1.75 12.38 3.02
CA VAL A 89 -1.60 11.75 1.71
C VAL A 89 -2.59 10.60 1.53
N GLU A 90 -2.81 9.77 2.56
CA GLU A 90 -3.84 8.71 2.53
C GLU A 90 -5.24 9.29 2.34
N VAL A 91 -5.56 10.41 2.99
CA VAL A 91 -6.84 11.10 2.82
C VAL A 91 -7.02 11.63 1.40
N GLN A 92 -5.95 12.08 0.74
CA GLN A 92 -6.03 12.46 -0.68
C GLN A 92 -6.16 11.25 -1.59
N ALA A 93 -5.50 10.13 -1.28
CA ALA A 93 -5.64 8.89 -2.04
C ALA A 93 -7.07 8.38 -2.06
N ALA A 94 -7.79 8.50 -0.93
CA ALA A 94 -9.20 8.13 -0.81
C ALA A 94 -10.17 8.98 -1.69
N LYS A 95 -9.68 10.04 -2.33
CA LYS A 95 -10.47 10.89 -3.26
C LYS A 95 -10.29 10.53 -4.73
N LEU A 96 -9.40 9.58 -5.05
CA LEU A 96 -9.23 9.01 -6.39
C LEU A 96 -10.37 8.04 -6.71
#